data_AF-A0A401TTV8-F1
#
_entry.id   AF-A0A401TTV8-F1
#
_cell.length_a   1.000
_cell.length_b   1.000
_cell.length_c   1.000
_cell.angle_alpha   90.00
_cell.angle_beta   90.00
_cell.angle_gamma   90.00
#
_symmetry.space_group_name_H-M   'P 1'
#
loop_
_entity.id
_entity.type
_entity.pdbx_description
1 polymer ?
#
loop_
_entity_poly.entity_id
_entity_poly.type
_entity_poly.pdbx_seq_one_letter_code
_entity_poly.pdbx_strand_id
1 'polypeptide(L)' 'GKPRPWYIAERQRHFEKLKSDHDEIVRERELRESRPIEVRLAGGERVEGESWKTSPYHAARAIRSESG' A
#
# COMPACT_ATOMS: atom_id res chain seq x y z
N GLY A 1 30.19 18.21 4.47
CA GLY A 1 28.72 18.16 4.33
C GLY A 1 28.08 18.64 5.62
N LYS A 2 26.90 19.27 5.56
CA LYS A 2 26.17 19.68 6.78
C LYS A 2 25.76 18.44 7.61
N PRO A 3 25.83 18.50 8.95
CA PRO A 3 25.36 17.40 9.79
C PRO A 3 23.85 17.20 9.61
N ARG A 4 23.40 15.94 9.70
CA ARG A 4 21.98 15.61 9.65
C ARG A 4 21.27 16.29 10.84
N PRO A 5 20.10 16.93 10.65
CA PRO A 5 19.37 17.52 11.75
C PRO A 5 18.98 16.48 12.80
N TRP A 6 19.09 16.85 14.08
CA TRP A 6 18.84 15.97 15.23
C TRP A 6 17.43 15.35 15.24
N TYR A 7 16.43 16.09 14.76
CA TYR A 7 15.03 15.66 14.74
C TYR A 7 14.73 14.54 13.72
N ILE A 8 15.63 14.24 12.80
CA ILE A 8 15.38 13.19 11.79
C ILE A 8 15.26 11.82 12.44
N ALA A 9 16.16 11.49 13.39
CA ALA A 9 16.12 10.21 14.10
C ALA A 9 14.84 10.08 14.95
N GLU A 10 14.43 11.18 15.58
CA GLU A 10 13.20 11.21 16.38
C GLU A 10 11.95 10.99 15.52
N ARG A 11 11.83 11.71 14.40
CA ARG A 11 10.70 11.54 13.47
C ARG A 11 10.65 10.12 12.90
N GLN A 12 11.80 9.54 12.61
CA GLN A 12 11.89 8.18 12.11
C GLN A 12 11.40 7.17 13.16
N ARG A 13 11.82 7.30 14.43
CA ARG A 13 11.34 6.46 15.54
C ARG A 13 9.81 6.55 15.70
N HIS A 14 9.24 7.75 15.61
CA HIS A 14 7.79 7.92 15.69
C HIS A 14 7.06 7.30 14.49
N PHE A 15 7.61 7.48 13.28
CA PHE A 15 7.06 6.85 12.08
C PHE A 15 7.07 5.34 12.19
N GLU A 16 8.19 4.74 12.60
CA GLU A 16 8.33 3.28 12.71
C GLU A 16 7.32 2.68 13.70
N LYS A 17 7.11 3.34 14.85
CA LYS A 17 6.08 2.92 15.81
C LYS A 17 4.69 2.96 15.19
N LEU A 18 4.29 4.10 14.62
CA LEU A 18 2.96 4.27 14.02
C LEU A 18 2.73 3.34 12.83
N LYS A 19 3.78 3.08 12.05
CA LYS A 19 3.73 2.17 10.92
C LYS A 19 3.55 0.72 11.38
N SER A 20 4.24 0.31 12.45
CA SER A 20 4.06 -1.03 13.04
C SER A 20 2.61 -1.25 13.50
N ASP A 21 2.04 -0.29 14.24
CA ASP A 21 0.66 -0.39 14.73
C ASP A 21 -0.34 -0.47 13.55
N HIS A 22 -0.09 0.32 12.50
CA HIS A 22 -0.90 0.28 11.27
C HIS A 22 -0.78 -1.05 10.52
N ASP A 23 0.43 -1.61 10.41
CA ASP A 23 0.68 -2.86 9.69
C ASP A 23 0.00 -4.05 10.37
N GLU A 24 -0.08 -4.04 11.71
CA GLU A 24 -0.85 -5.04 12.45
C GLU A 24 -2.35 -4.97 12.13
N ILE A 25 -2.93 -3.77 12.11
CA ILE A 25 -4.34 -3.56 11.74
C ILE A 25 -4.62 -4.01 10.30
N VAL A 26 -3.74 -3.63 9.36
CA VAL A 26 -3.89 -4.02 7.95
C VAL A 26 -3.82 -5.54 7.84
N ARG A 27 -2.86 -6.19 8.49
CA ARG A 27 -2.72 -7.66 8.47
C ARG A 27 -3.94 -8.36 9.04
N GLU A 28 -4.51 -7.87 10.13
CA GLU A 28 -5.74 -8.43 10.70
C GLU A 28 -6.89 -8.38 9.67
N ARG A 29 -7.06 -7.23 9.02
CA ARG A 29 -8.10 -7.02 8.00
C ARG A 29 -7.86 -7.84 6.74
N GLU A 30 -6.61 -7.97 6.28
CA GLU A 30 -6.25 -8.88 5.19
C GLU A 30 -6.63 -10.33 5.50
N LEU A 31 -6.49 -10.78 6.74
CA LEU A 31 -6.82 -12.15 7.13
C LEU A 31 -8.33 -12.37 7.30
N ARG A 32 -9.06 -11.38 7.82
CA ARG A 32 -10.48 -11.54 8.23
C ARG A 32 -11.49 -10.97 7.25
N GLU A 33 -11.11 -9.94 6.50
CA GLU A 33 -12.02 -9.14 5.69
C GLU A 33 -11.62 -9.06 4.22
N SER A 34 -10.50 -9.69 3.83
CA SER A 34 -10.10 -9.75 2.42
C SER A 34 -11.15 -10.49 1.60
N ARG A 35 -11.57 -9.85 0.52
CA ARG A 35 -12.49 -10.40 -0.48
C ARG A 35 -12.10 -9.90 -1.87
N PRO A 36 -12.47 -10.64 -2.93
CA PRO A 36 -12.31 -10.17 -4.30
C PRO A 36 -12.97 -8.79 -4.51
N ILE A 37 -12.29 -7.92 -5.23
CA ILE A 37 -12.76 -6.59 -5.62
C ILE A 37 -12.41 -6.30 -7.08
N GLU A 38 -13.24 -5.50 -7.74
CA GLU A 38 -12.98 -4.96 -9.07
C GLU A 38 -12.52 -3.50 -8.94
N VAL A 39 -11.28 -3.21 -9.33
CA VAL A 39 -10.77 -1.84 -9.41
C VAL A 39 -11.11 -1.26 -10.78
N ARG A 40 -11.92 -0.20 -10.79
CA ARG A 40 -12.31 0.51 -12.03
C ARG A 40 -11.40 1.69 -12.28
N LEU A 41 -10.81 1.72 -13.47
CA LEU A 41 -9.91 2.78 -13.89
C LEU A 41 -10.65 3.84 -14.71
N ALA A 42 -10.10 5.05 -14.74
CA ALA A 42 -10.70 6.17 -15.49
C ALA A 42 -10.84 5.87 -17.00
N GLY A 43 -10.00 4.97 -17.55
CA GLY A 43 -10.08 4.51 -18.94
C GLY A 43 -11.19 3.49 -19.22
N GLY A 44 -11.99 3.09 -18.23
CA GLY A 44 -13.02 2.06 -18.36
C GLY A 44 -12.53 0.63 -18.18
N GLU A 45 -11.20 0.43 -18.13
CA GLU A 45 -10.54 -0.81 -17.76
C GLU A 45 -10.90 -1.25 -16.33
N ARG A 46 -10.85 -2.56 -16.11
CA ARG A 46 -11.17 -3.21 -14.83
C ARG A 46 -10.05 -4.15 -14.47
N VAL A 47 -9.58 -4.07 -13.23
CA VAL A 47 -8.51 -4.91 -12.71
C VAL A 47 -9.00 -5.64 -11.48
N GLU A 48 -8.88 -6.96 -11.49
CA GLU A 48 -9.19 -7.80 -10.34
C GLU A 48 -8.18 -7.57 -9.19
N GLY A 49 -8.67 -7.60 -7.97
CA GLY A 49 -7.85 -7.46 -6.77
C GLY A 49 -8.49 -8.07 -5.54
N GLU A 50 -7.79 -7.97 -4.41
CA GLU A 50 -8.30 -8.32 -3.10
C GLU A 50 -8.33 -7.08 -2.21
N SER A 51 -9.44 -6.86 -1.50
CA SER A 51 -9.52 -5.77 -0.51
C SER A 51 -8.45 -5.94 0.56
N TRP A 52 -7.93 -4.82 1.06
CA TRP A 52 -6.82 -4.76 2.02
C TRP A 52 -5.44 -5.16 1.50
N LYS A 53 -5.34 -5.92 0.40
CA LYS A 53 -4.05 -6.38 -0.18
C LYS A 53 -3.65 -5.64 -1.47
N THR A 54 -4.62 -5.33 -2.33
CA THR A 54 -4.34 -4.67 -3.61
C THR A 54 -4.05 -3.19 -3.41
N SER A 55 -2.85 -2.76 -3.81
CA SER A 55 -2.43 -1.36 -3.83
C SER A 55 -2.58 -0.77 -5.24
N PRO A 56 -2.63 0.58 -5.38
CA PRO A 56 -2.61 1.21 -6.70
C PRO A 56 -1.43 0.78 -7.59
N TYR A 57 -0.27 0.50 -6.97
CA TYR A 57 0.90 0.00 -7.70
C TYR A 57 0.68 -1.41 -8.27
N HIS A 58 0.00 -2.30 -7.53
CA HIS A 58 -0.37 -3.62 -8.03
C HIS A 58 -1.29 -3.51 -9.24
N ALA A 59 -2.30 -2.64 -9.19
CA ALA A 59 -3.19 -2.39 -10.31
C ALA A 59 -2.45 -1.83 -11.54
N ALA A 60 -1.55 -0.85 -11.35
CA ALA A 60 -0.77 -0.27 -12.43
C ALA A 60 0.17 -1.29 -13.11
N ARG A 61 0.74 -2.23 -12.34
CA ARG A 61 1.57 -3.30 -12.88
C ARG A 61 0.79 -4.26 -13.78
N ALA A 62 -0.44 -4.61 -13.41
CA ALA A 62 -1.28 -5.51 -14.19
C ALA A 62 -1.57 -4.94 -15.60
N ILE A 63 -1.88 -3.64 -15.69
CA ILE A 63 -2.11 -2.95 -16.97
C ILE A 63 -0.86 -3.00 -17.86
N ARG A 64 0.32 -2.72 -17.27
CA ARG A 64 1.58 -2.75 -18.03
C ARG A 64 1.85 -4.13 -18.64
N SER A 65 1.47 -5.23 -17.96
CA SER A 65 1.70 -6.58 -18.47
C SER A 65 0.73 -7.02 -19.58
N GLU A 66 -0.43 -6.38 -19.74
CA GLU A 66 -1.38 -6.69 -20.82
C GLU A 66 -1.10 -5.92 -22.13
N SER A 67 -0.26 -4.89 -22.07
CA SER A 67 0.13 -4.09 -23.25
C SER A 67 1.33 -4.67 -24.03
N GLY A 68 1.55 -5.98 -23.94
CA GLY A 68 2.65 -6.71 -24.59
C GLY A 68 2.25 -7.32 -25.93
#